data_AF-A0A517M3Q7-F1
#
_entry.id   AF-A0A517M3Q7-F1
#
_cell.length_a   1.000
_cell.length_b   1.000
_cell.length_c   1.000
_cell.angle_alpha   90.00
_cell.angle_beta   90.00
_cell.angle_gamma   90.00
#
_symmetry.space_group_name_H-M   'P 1'
#
loop_
_entity.id
_entity.type
_entity.pdbx_description
1 polymer ?
#
loop_
_entity_poly.entity_id
_entity_poly.type
_entity_poly.pdbx_seq_one_letter_code
_entity_poly.pdbx_strand_id
1 'polypeptide(L)'
;MQNILDRVAKHLADAGIVLSVELNPPATTGDIDAAQSRIGFALPPAYVEFVTQFANGLTLYWTSDDDPFGSFELEPVANSVGGALEMRDWRFYDDDAARKYGFPYTDDSDLALVTNRLMHNWIPLHAEGNGDNFSLNLNPEGFGNVLFDHHSWLDGGTGANGFLMANDFTSFFESWSTVCFAQPKSLWWKSVLTDGGVDWASDQFDDRFRLKP
;
A
#
# COMPACT_ATOMS: atom_id res chain seq x y z
N MET A 1 -14.82 -6.91 -7.07
CA MET A 1 -13.40 -7.31 -7.16
C MET A 1 -13.13 -8.45 -8.14
N GLN A 2 -13.82 -9.62 -8.08
CA GLN A 2 -13.59 -10.70 -9.04
C GLN A 2 -13.69 -10.26 -10.52
N ASN A 3 -14.74 -9.53 -10.88
CA ASN A 3 -14.90 -8.98 -12.23
C ASN A 3 -13.73 -8.10 -12.71
N ILE A 4 -13.01 -7.45 -11.78
CA ILE A 4 -11.83 -6.64 -12.11
C ILE A 4 -10.67 -7.56 -12.51
N LEU A 5 -10.41 -8.59 -11.70
CA LEU A 5 -9.38 -9.58 -12.02
C LEU A 5 -9.68 -10.31 -13.33
N ASP A 6 -10.94 -10.65 -13.59
CA ASP A 6 -11.34 -11.29 -14.85
C ASP A 6 -11.07 -10.38 -16.07
N ARG A 7 -11.32 -9.07 -15.92
CA ARG A 7 -11.01 -8.07 -16.97
C ARG A 7 -9.51 -7.93 -17.20
N VAL A 8 -8.72 -7.85 -16.13
CA VAL A 8 -7.26 -7.78 -16.20
C VAL A 8 -6.69 -9.04 -16.84
N ALA A 9 -7.11 -10.23 -16.38
CA ALA A 9 -6.70 -11.51 -16.91
C ALA A 9 -7.03 -11.63 -18.41
N LYS A 10 -8.23 -11.21 -18.81
CA LYS A 10 -8.62 -11.20 -20.22
C LYS A 10 -7.72 -10.27 -21.05
N HIS A 11 -7.51 -9.04 -20.58
CA HIS A 11 -6.69 -8.05 -21.30
C HIS A 11 -5.25 -8.54 -21.49
N LEU A 12 -4.65 -9.11 -20.44
CA LEU A 12 -3.31 -9.71 -20.49
C LEU A 12 -3.27 -10.93 -21.41
N ALA A 13 -4.28 -11.80 -21.37
CA ALA A 13 -4.35 -12.98 -22.23
C ALA A 13 -4.45 -12.62 -23.72
N ASP A 14 -5.18 -11.55 -24.06
CA ASP A 14 -5.25 -11.03 -25.44
C ASP A 14 -3.87 -10.53 -25.94
N ALA A 15 -2.94 -10.20 -25.02
CA ALA A 15 -1.54 -9.86 -25.28
C ALA A 15 -0.58 -11.05 -25.15
N GLY A 16 -1.08 -12.27 -24.93
CA GLY A 16 -0.27 -13.48 -24.74
C GLY A 16 0.38 -13.61 -23.36
N ILE A 17 -0.06 -12.82 -22.38
CA ILE A 17 0.48 -12.81 -21.01
C ILE A 17 -0.49 -13.51 -20.06
N VAL A 18 0.04 -14.34 -19.17
CA VAL A 18 -0.75 -15.04 -18.16
C VAL A 18 -0.69 -14.28 -16.84
N LEU A 19 -1.86 -13.97 -16.28
CA LEU A 19 -1.99 -13.47 -14.91
C LEU A 19 -2.04 -14.63 -13.93
N SER A 20 -1.11 -14.67 -12.98
CA SER A 20 -1.20 -15.54 -11.80
C SER A 20 -1.97 -14.81 -10.70
N VAL A 21 -2.95 -15.49 -10.10
CA VAL A 21 -3.72 -14.97 -8.96
C VAL A 21 -3.92 -16.06 -7.92
N GLU A 22 -3.59 -15.74 -6.68
CA GLU A 22 -3.90 -16.55 -5.51
C GLU A 22 -4.76 -15.71 -4.55
N LEU A 23 -5.88 -16.30 -4.10
CA LEU A 23 -6.83 -15.66 -3.19
C LEU A 23 -6.96 -16.49 -1.93
N ASN A 24 -6.77 -15.87 -0.78
CA ASN A 24 -7.18 -16.47 0.48
C ASN A 24 -8.70 -16.36 0.67
N PRO A 25 -9.33 -17.28 1.42
CA PRO A 25 -10.73 -17.14 1.80
C PRO A 25 -11.00 -15.79 2.47
N PRO A 26 -12.20 -15.20 2.30
CA PRO A 26 -12.56 -13.97 2.98
C PRO A 26 -12.48 -14.08 4.51
N ALA A 27 -12.16 -12.96 5.16
CA ALA A 27 -12.08 -12.85 6.60
C ALA A 27 -13.47 -13.00 7.22
N THR A 28 -13.54 -13.66 8.37
CA THR A 28 -14.73 -13.72 9.19
C THR A 28 -14.85 -12.46 10.06
N THR A 29 -16.05 -12.21 10.60
CA THR A 29 -16.23 -11.16 11.63
C THR A 29 -15.28 -11.36 12.82
N GLY A 30 -15.03 -12.62 13.21
CA GLY A 30 -14.11 -12.94 14.31
C GLY A 30 -12.66 -12.54 14.01
N ASP A 31 -12.21 -12.68 12.75
CA ASP A 31 -10.87 -12.23 12.34
C ASP A 31 -10.73 -10.72 12.44
N ILE A 32 -11.77 -9.97 12.05
CA ILE A 32 -11.81 -8.51 12.13
C ILE A 32 -11.84 -8.04 13.58
N ASP A 33 -12.68 -8.65 14.43
CA ASP A 33 -12.77 -8.31 15.84
C ASP A 33 -11.43 -8.56 16.55
N ALA A 34 -10.78 -9.70 16.26
CA ALA A 34 -9.46 -10.01 16.79
C ALA A 34 -8.40 -9.00 16.32
N ALA A 35 -8.39 -8.65 15.03
CA ALA A 35 -7.46 -7.68 14.46
C ALA A 35 -7.62 -6.28 15.09
N GLN A 36 -8.85 -5.78 15.18
CA GLN A 36 -9.17 -4.49 15.80
C GLN A 36 -8.81 -4.47 17.29
N SER A 37 -9.15 -5.52 18.02
CA SER A 37 -8.79 -5.64 19.44
C SER A 37 -7.28 -5.69 19.64
N ARG A 38 -6.53 -6.32 18.72
CA ARG A 38 -5.08 -6.44 18.82
C ARG A 38 -4.36 -5.13 18.51
N ILE A 39 -4.80 -4.38 17.49
CA ILE A 39 -4.17 -3.09 17.13
C ILE A 39 -4.63 -1.93 18.02
N GLY A 40 -5.82 -2.05 18.65
CA GLY A 40 -6.43 -1.05 19.52
C GLY A 40 -7.23 0.03 18.78
N PHE A 41 -7.50 -0.17 17.48
CA PHE A 41 -8.19 0.78 16.60
C PHE A 41 -9.23 0.06 15.75
N ALA A 42 -10.26 0.80 15.33
CA ALA A 42 -11.15 0.33 14.27
C ALA A 42 -10.37 0.23 12.95
N LEU A 43 -10.66 -0.80 12.16
CA LEU A 43 -10.13 -0.90 10.80
C LEU A 43 -11.03 -0.07 9.85
N PRO A 44 -10.45 0.57 8.81
CA PRO A 44 -11.22 1.35 7.85
C PRO A 44 -12.31 0.52 7.15
N PRO A 45 -13.55 1.04 7.03
CA PRO A 45 -14.67 0.27 6.48
C PRO A 45 -14.43 -0.32 5.09
N ALA A 46 -13.83 0.44 4.17
CA ALA A 46 -13.53 -0.04 2.82
C ALA A 46 -12.54 -1.23 2.83
N TYR A 47 -11.55 -1.20 3.72
CA TYR A 47 -10.61 -2.30 3.90
C TYR A 47 -11.30 -3.53 4.51
N VAL A 48 -12.12 -3.34 5.55
CA VAL A 48 -12.92 -4.41 6.16
C VAL A 48 -13.86 -5.06 5.13
N GLU A 49 -14.56 -4.26 4.34
CA GLU A 49 -15.41 -4.74 3.26
C GLU A 49 -14.63 -5.58 2.26
N PHE A 50 -13.48 -5.09 1.79
CA PHE A 50 -12.63 -5.82 0.87
C PHE A 50 -12.23 -7.20 1.42
N VAL A 51 -11.69 -7.25 2.64
CA VAL A 51 -11.16 -8.52 3.17
C VAL A 51 -12.25 -9.50 3.56
N THR A 52 -13.44 -9.03 3.94
CA THR A 52 -14.57 -9.90 4.37
C THR A 52 -15.46 -10.34 3.22
N GLN A 53 -15.53 -9.58 2.13
CA GLN A 53 -16.37 -9.91 0.98
C GLN A 53 -15.59 -10.49 -0.20
N PHE A 54 -14.29 -10.21 -0.31
CA PHE A 54 -13.48 -10.64 -1.44
C PHE A 54 -12.34 -11.58 -1.05
N ALA A 55 -11.30 -11.09 -0.36
CA ALA A 55 -10.13 -11.91 -0.05
C ALA A 55 -9.36 -11.39 1.16
N ASN A 56 -9.08 -12.26 2.14
CA ASN A 56 -8.22 -11.96 3.29
C ASN A 56 -6.76 -12.28 2.98
N GLY A 57 -6.22 -11.50 2.04
CA GLY A 57 -4.92 -11.71 1.44
C GLY A 57 -5.05 -12.24 0.02
N LEU A 58 -4.20 -11.70 -0.85
CA LEU A 58 -4.18 -12.00 -2.27
C LEU A 58 -2.78 -11.73 -2.81
N THR A 59 -2.32 -12.59 -3.71
CA THR A 59 -1.11 -12.38 -4.48
C THR A 59 -1.47 -12.42 -5.95
N LEU A 60 -1.05 -11.41 -6.71
CA LEU A 60 -1.14 -11.40 -8.16
C LEU A 60 0.21 -11.03 -8.77
N TYR A 61 0.50 -11.65 -9.91
CA TYR A 61 1.73 -11.40 -10.65
C TYR A 61 1.57 -11.71 -12.13
N TRP A 62 2.19 -10.89 -12.97
CA TRP A 62 2.45 -11.18 -14.37
C TRP A 62 3.73 -10.47 -14.80
N THR A 63 4.35 -10.98 -15.87
CA THR A 63 5.53 -10.39 -16.49
C THR A 63 5.40 -10.45 -18.00
N SER A 64 6.19 -9.63 -18.69
CA SER A 64 6.30 -9.63 -20.15
C SER A 64 7.77 -9.67 -20.56
N ASP A 65 8.03 -10.07 -21.80
CA ASP A 65 9.40 -10.21 -22.31
C ASP A 65 10.15 -8.86 -22.43
N ASP A 66 9.43 -7.73 -22.41
CA ASP A 66 9.95 -6.38 -22.67
C ASP A 66 10.06 -5.48 -21.41
N ASP A 67 10.17 -6.06 -20.22
CA ASP A 67 10.42 -5.40 -18.91
C ASP A 67 9.28 -4.68 -18.13
N PRO A 68 8.01 -4.53 -18.56
CA PRO A 68 6.95 -4.24 -17.60
C PRO A 68 6.47 -5.53 -16.95
N PHE A 69 6.32 -5.46 -15.63
CA PHE A 69 5.65 -6.46 -14.81
C PHE A 69 4.58 -5.78 -13.98
N GLY A 70 3.61 -6.57 -13.55
CA GLY A 70 2.64 -6.15 -12.56
C GLY A 70 2.60 -7.13 -11.41
N SER A 71 2.55 -6.59 -10.22
CA SER A 71 2.56 -7.36 -8.99
C SER A 71 1.78 -6.63 -7.93
N PHE A 72 0.98 -7.37 -7.18
CA PHE A 72 0.37 -6.86 -5.97
C PHE A 72 0.21 -7.99 -4.98
N GLU A 73 0.60 -7.73 -3.74
CA GLU A 73 0.50 -8.68 -2.64
C GLU A 73 -0.15 -7.98 -1.46
N LEU A 74 -1.21 -8.59 -0.96
CA LEU A 74 -1.89 -8.21 0.26
C LEU A 74 -1.76 -9.37 1.23
N GLU A 75 -1.19 -9.10 2.39
CA GLU A 75 -1.14 -10.06 3.50
C GLU A 75 -2.51 -10.21 4.17
N PRO A 76 -2.83 -11.37 4.78
CA PRO A 76 -3.99 -11.49 5.65
C PRO A 76 -4.03 -10.41 6.73
N VAL A 77 -5.22 -9.99 7.14
CA VAL A 77 -5.43 -8.91 8.12
C VAL A 77 -4.65 -9.12 9.41
N ALA A 78 -4.53 -10.36 9.88
CA ALA A 78 -3.78 -10.72 11.08
C ALA A 78 -2.27 -10.48 10.94
N ASN A 79 -1.72 -10.75 9.75
CA ASN A 79 -0.32 -10.52 9.42
C ASN A 79 -0.03 -9.03 9.27
N SER A 80 -0.89 -8.31 8.52
CA SER A 80 -0.80 -6.85 8.37
C SER A 80 -0.81 -6.13 9.72
N VAL A 81 -1.72 -6.50 10.63
CA VAL A 81 -1.75 -5.98 12.01
C VAL A 81 -0.51 -6.39 12.81
N GLY A 82 0.00 -7.60 12.62
CA GLY A 82 1.27 -8.04 13.21
C GLY A 82 2.42 -7.14 12.80
N GLY A 83 2.59 -6.92 11.49
CA GLY A 83 3.61 -6.04 10.93
C GLY A 83 3.48 -4.60 11.41
N ALA A 84 2.25 -4.07 11.56
CA ALA A 84 2.03 -2.74 12.14
C ALA A 84 2.57 -2.64 13.58
N LEU A 85 2.34 -3.67 14.41
CA LEU A 85 2.83 -3.70 15.79
C LEU A 85 4.35 -3.84 15.85
N GLU A 86 4.94 -4.68 15.00
CA GLU A 86 6.40 -4.78 14.88
C GLU A 86 7.02 -3.46 14.43
N MET A 87 6.44 -2.81 13.41
CA MET A 87 6.91 -1.52 12.93
C MET A 87 6.80 -0.41 13.99
N ARG A 88 5.79 -0.43 14.86
CA ARG A 88 5.70 0.50 16.00
C ARG A 88 6.96 0.39 16.86
N ASP A 89 7.35 -0.81 17.25
CA ASP A 89 8.54 -1.03 18.10
C ASP A 89 9.82 -0.51 17.43
N TRP A 90 9.93 -0.61 16.11
CA TRP A 90 11.07 -0.11 15.34
C TRP A 90 11.08 1.42 15.12
N ARG A 91 9.91 2.04 14.95
CA ARG A 91 9.76 3.47 14.58
C ARG A 91 9.81 4.40 15.79
N PHE A 92 10.75 4.20 16.71
CA PHE A 92 10.90 5.02 17.92
C PHE A 92 9.56 5.35 18.59
N TYR A 93 8.74 4.33 18.90
CA TYR A 93 7.39 4.53 19.45
C TYR A 93 7.36 5.44 20.69
N ASP A 94 8.44 5.42 21.45
CA ASP A 94 8.66 6.29 22.59
C ASP A 94 9.06 7.71 22.13
N ASP A 95 8.20 8.65 22.47
CA ASP A 95 8.32 10.06 22.11
C ASP A 95 9.64 10.71 22.58
N ASP A 96 10.16 10.27 23.74
CA ASP A 96 11.41 10.77 24.29
C ASP A 96 12.62 10.12 23.60
N ALA A 97 12.54 8.84 23.24
CA ALA A 97 13.53 8.15 22.42
C ALA A 97 13.62 8.77 21.02
N ALA A 98 12.49 9.08 20.38
CA ALA A 98 12.45 9.75 19.08
C ALA A 98 13.10 11.16 19.15
N ARG A 99 12.75 11.95 20.17
CA ARG A 99 13.40 13.27 20.40
C ARG A 99 14.89 13.15 20.67
N LYS A 100 15.30 12.14 21.44
CA LYS A 100 16.72 11.88 21.74
C LYS A 100 17.48 11.42 20.50
N TYR A 101 16.85 10.63 19.64
CA TYR A 101 17.44 10.22 18.36
C TYR A 101 17.65 11.43 17.45
N GLY A 102 16.67 12.33 17.36
CA GLY A 102 16.81 13.64 16.73
C GLY A 102 16.94 13.62 15.20
N PHE A 103 16.74 12.46 14.56
CA PHE A 103 16.71 12.29 13.09
C PHE A 103 17.84 13.03 12.33
N PRO A 104 19.12 12.82 12.70
CA PRO A 104 20.24 13.65 12.26
C PRO A 104 20.61 13.47 10.77
N TYR A 105 20.03 12.49 10.09
CA TYR A 105 20.28 12.16 8.69
C TYR A 105 19.12 12.57 7.78
N THR A 106 18.28 13.51 8.22
CA THR A 106 17.18 14.06 7.44
C THR A 106 17.40 15.55 7.17
N ASP A 107 16.83 16.05 6.08
CA ASP A 107 16.91 17.49 5.77
C ASP A 107 16.10 18.34 6.77
N ASP A 108 15.03 17.77 7.33
CA ASP A 108 14.15 18.40 8.32
C ASP A 108 13.81 17.40 9.44
N SER A 109 14.55 17.51 10.55
CA SER A 109 14.39 16.63 11.72
C SER A 109 13.08 16.85 12.48
N ASP A 110 12.52 18.07 12.44
CA ASP A 110 11.26 18.38 13.11
C ASP A 110 10.11 17.74 12.33
N LEU A 111 10.14 17.81 11.00
CA LEU A 111 9.23 17.09 10.14
C LEU A 111 9.37 15.57 10.33
N ALA A 112 10.58 15.03 10.38
CA ALA A 112 10.82 13.61 10.65
C ALA A 112 10.18 13.17 11.98
N LEU A 113 10.29 13.99 13.04
CA LEU A 113 9.66 13.69 14.33
C LEU A 113 8.12 13.65 14.24
N VAL A 114 7.51 14.56 13.46
CA VAL A 114 6.07 14.55 13.21
C VAL A 114 5.67 13.31 12.41
N THR A 115 6.39 13.02 11.33
CA THR A 115 6.18 11.86 10.47
C THR A 115 6.28 10.55 11.26
N ASN A 116 7.30 10.40 12.12
CA ASN A 116 7.45 9.23 12.99
C ASN A 116 6.20 8.95 13.83
N ARG A 117 5.61 9.98 14.45
CA ARG A 117 4.40 9.84 15.26
C ARG A 117 3.19 9.40 14.43
N LEU A 118 3.00 9.99 13.26
CA LEU A 118 1.89 9.63 12.36
C LEU A 118 1.98 8.15 11.96
N MET A 119 3.20 7.70 11.69
CA MET A 119 3.53 6.34 11.26
C MET A 119 3.21 5.26 12.30
N HIS A 120 3.01 5.62 13.58
CA HIS A 120 2.58 4.68 14.61
C HIS A 120 1.18 4.12 14.35
N ASN A 121 0.34 4.84 13.62
CA ASN A 121 -1.03 4.43 13.32
C ASN A 121 -1.18 3.97 11.87
N TRP A 122 -0.12 3.48 11.25
CA TRP A 122 -0.17 2.92 9.91
C TRP A 122 -0.10 1.40 9.94
N ILE A 123 -0.88 0.74 9.08
CA ILE A 123 -0.79 -0.71 8.85
C ILE A 123 -0.11 -0.94 7.50
N PRO A 124 1.06 -1.58 7.42
CA PRO A 124 1.65 -1.97 6.14
C PRO A 124 0.74 -3.00 5.46
N LEU A 125 0.43 -2.78 4.18
CA LEU A 125 -0.45 -3.64 3.37
C LEU A 125 0.32 -4.39 2.28
N HIS A 126 1.28 -3.71 1.65
CA HIS A 126 2.08 -4.22 0.55
C HIS A 126 3.54 -3.79 0.74
N ALA A 127 4.47 -4.74 0.59
CA ALA A 127 5.90 -4.47 0.63
C ALA A 127 6.49 -4.58 -0.78
N GLU A 128 7.19 -3.55 -1.23
CA GLU A 128 7.81 -3.51 -2.57
C GLU A 128 9.19 -4.21 -2.58
N GLY A 129 9.63 -4.76 -1.45
CA GLY A 129 10.88 -5.53 -1.32
C GLY A 129 12.17 -4.70 -1.25
N ASN A 130 12.11 -3.41 -1.58
CA ASN A 130 13.21 -2.44 -1.45
C ASN A 130 13.17 -1.63 -0.13
N GLY A 131 12.23 -1.96 0.76
CA GLY A 131 11.95 -1.24 2.00
C GLY A 131 10.76 -0.28 1.91
N ASP A 132 10.31 0.08 0.70
CA ASP A 132 9.08 0.84 0.50
C ASP A 132 7.86 -0.04 0.77
N ASN A 133 6.79 0.60 1.25
CA ASN A 133 5.52 -0.05 1.52
C ASN A 133 4.35 0.82 1.03
N PHE A 134 3.19 0.19 0.86
CA PHE A 134 1.92 0.90 0.94
C PHE A 134 1.28 0.61 2.28
N SER A 135 0.79 1.66 2.92
CA SER A 135 0.31 1.62 4.29
C SER A 135 -1.10 2.19 4.39
N LEU A 136 -1.93 1.57 5.21
CA LEU A 136 -3.27 2.04 5.55
C LEU A 136 -3.19 3.00 6.73
N ASN A 137 -3.77 4.19 6.60
CA ASN A 137 -3.77 5.19 7.66
C ASN A 137 -4.92 5.00 8.65
N LEU A 138 -4.60 4.83 9.94
CA LEU A 138 -5.57 4.79 11.04
C LEU A 138 -5.64 6.11 11.84
N ASN A 139 -4.85 7.13 11.49
CA ASN A 139 -4.98 8.43 12.13
C ASN A 139 -6.36 9.04 11.81
N PRO A 140 -6.97 9.81 12.74
CA PRO A 140 -8.25 10.47 12.48
C PRO A 140 -8.24 11.35 11.23
N GLU A 141 -7.14 12.06 11.02
CA GLU A 141 -6.89 12.79 9.78
C GLU A 141 -6.43 11.80 8.70
N GLY A 142 -7.24 11.68 7.64
CA GLY A 142 -6.99 10.76 6.54
C GLY A 142 -7.28 9.29 6.87
N PHE A 143 -8.16 9.01 7.85
CA PHE A 143 -8.55 7.65 8.21
C PHE A 143 -9.04 6.85 7.00
N GLY A 144 -8.37 5.73 6.70
CA GLY A 144 -8.66 4.88 5.56
C GLY A 144 -7.84 5.15 4.30
N ASN A 145 -7.10 6.27 4.25
CA ASN A 145 -6.22 6.56 3.11
C ASN A 145 -5.17 5.47 2.96
N VAL A 146 -4.85 5.14 1.71
CA VAL A 146 -3.66 4.36 1.35
C VAL A 146 -2.54 5.35 1.10
N LEU A 147 -1.39 5.10 1.72
CA LEU A 147 -0.23 5.97 1.72
C LEU A 147 0.98 5.24 1.13
N PHE A 148 1.82 5.96 0.39
CA PHE A 148 3.17 5.53 0.06
C PHE A 148 4.07 5.81 1.25
N ASP A 149 4.57 4.73 1.83
CA ASP A 149 5.46 4.67 2.98
C ASP A 149 6.87 4.32 2.48
N HIS A 150 7.63 5.34 2.06
CA HIS A 150 8.95 5.14 1.46
C HIS A 150 10.02 5.02 2.54
N HIS A 151 11.01 4.14 2.33
CA HIS A 151 12.01 3.82 3.34
C HIS A 151 13.01 4.95 3.65
N SER A 152 13.27 5.86 2.69
CA SER A 152 14.35 6.84 2.81
C SER A 152 13.99 8.05 3.71
N TRP A 153 12.78 8.12 4.28
CA TRP A 153 12.34 9.29 5.04
C TRP A 153 13.23 9.64 6.25
N LEU A 154 13.88 8.63 6.86
CA LEU A 154 14.72 8.78 8.05
C LEU A 154 16.24 8.68 7.79
N ASP A 155 16.67 8.35 6.57
CA ASP A 155 18.07 8.16 6.20
C ASP A 155 18.35 8.72 4.79
N GLY A 156 18.77 9.99 4.74
CA GLY A 156 19.06 10.71 3.50
C GLY A 156 17.84 11.37 2.83
N GLY A 157 16.67 11.33 3.46
CA GLY A 157 15.44 11.93 2.95
C GLY A 157 15.04 13.24 3.63
N THR A 158 13.93 13.80 3.16
CA THR A 158 13.40 15.09 3.61
C THR A 158 12.77 15.09 5.01
N GLY A 159 12.68 13.93 5.68
CA GLY A 159 11.84 13.74 6.89
C GLY A 159 10.37 13.43 6.58
N ALA A 160 9.81 13.93 5.46
CA ALA A 160 8.45 13.62 5.02
C ALA A 160 8.26 12.18 4.55
N ASN A 161 7.10 11.59 4.88
CA ASN A 161 6.60 10.30 4.41
C ASN A 161 5.07 10.29 4.38
N GLY A 162 4.44 9.23 3.89
CA GLY A 162 2.98 9.05 3.90
C GLY A 162 2.29 9.82 2.79
N PHE A 163 2.78 9.69 1.56
CA PHE A 163 2.19 10.40 0.41
C PHE A 163 0.89 9.71 -0.01
N LEU A 164 -0.15 10.48 -0.29
CA LEU A 164 -1.45 9.93 -0.65
C LEU A 164 -1.33 9.07 -1.93
N MET A 165 -1.82 7.82 -1.85
CA MET A 165 -2.01 6.94 -3.01
C MET A 165 -3.47 6.95 -3.45
N ALA A 166 -4.37 6.81 -2.47
CA ALA A 166 -5.82 6.85 -2.64
C ALA A 166 -6.52 7.15 -1.31
N ASN A 167 -7.79 7.57 -1.37
CA ASN A 167 -8.59 7.89 -0.19
C ASN A 167 -9.16 6.66 0.54
N ASP A 168 -9.15 5.50 -0.11
CA ASP A 168 -9.55 4.24 0.50
C ASP A 168 -8.94 3.05 -0.25
N PHE A 169 -8.88 1.88 0.41
CA PHE A 169 -8.25 0.68 -0.13
C PHE A 169 -8.96 0.11 -1.36
N THR A 170 -10.29 0.18 -1.39
CA THR A 170 -11.07 -0.33 -2.52
C THR A 170 -10.76 0.50 -3.77
N SER A 171 -10.88 1.82 -3.68
CA SER A 171 -10.55 2.75 -4.75
C SER A 171 -9.10 2.62 -5.21
N PHE A 172 -8.17 2.36 -4.29
CA PHE A 172 -6.76 2.08 -4.63
C PHE A 172 -6.63 0.85 -5.53
N PHE A 173 -7.19 -0.28 -5.11
CA PHE A 173 -7.13 -1.54 -5.84
C PHE A 173 -7.82 -1.42 -7.21
N GLU A 174 -9.00 -0.79 -7.26
CA GLU A 174 -9.73 -0.55 -8.50
C GLU A 174 -8.92 0.33 -9.46
N SER A 175 -8.31 1.40 -8.96
CA SER A 175 -7.55 2.33 -9.81
C SER A 175 -6.26 1.70 -10.33
N TRP A 176 -5.54 0.95 -9.49
CA TRP A 176 -4.32 0.27 -9.94
C TRP A 176 -4.62 -0.83 -10.98
N SER A 177 -5.79 -1.47 -10.89
CA SER A 177 -6.24 -2.43 -11.90
C SER A 177 -6.37 -1.82 -13.29
N THR A 178 -6.56 -0.49 -13.42
CA THR A 178 -6.70 0.19 -14.72
C THR A 178 -5.42 0.15 -15.55
N VAL A 179 -4.28 -0.10 -14.92
CA VAL A 179 -2.98 -0.34 -15.55
C VAL A 179 -2.53 -1.79 -15.34
N CYS A 180 -3.47 -2.71 -15.13
CA CYS A 180 -3.24 -4.12 -14.86
C CYS A 180 -2.29 -4.37 -13.67
N PHE A 181 -2.30 -3.52 -12.64
CA PHE A 181 -1.35 -3.62 -11.52
C PHE A 181 0.13 -3.47 -11.92
N ALA A 182 0.41 -2.83 -13.06
CA ALA A 182 1.76 -2.52 -13.50
C ALA A 182 2.44 -1.52 -12.54
N GLN A 183 3.74 -1.70 -12.35
CA GLN A 183 4.59 -0.74 -11.65
C GLN A 183 4.93 0.46 -12.57
N PRO A 184 5.23 1.65 -12.02
CA PRO A 184 5.80 2.74 -12.80
C PRO A 184 7.13 2.30 -13.46
N LYS A 185 7.39 2.71 -14.70
CA LYS A 185 8.64 2.38 -15.42
C LYS A 185 9.92 2.73 -14.65
N SER A 186 9.88 3.80 -13.87
CA SER A 186 11.00 4.24 -13.03
C SER A 186 11.18 3.40 -11.76
N LEU A 187 10.20 2.54 -11.42
CA LEU A 187 10.05 1.86 -10.14
C LEU A 187 10.03 2.83 -8.94
N TRP A 188 9.77 4.11 -9.21
CA TRP A 188 9.72 5.15 -8.20
C TRP A 188 8.32 5.75 -8.15
N TRP A 189 7.53 5.34 -7.16
CA TRP A 189 6.13 5.75 -7.03
C TRP A 189 5.94 7.26 -6.98
N LYS A 190 6.83 8.00 -6.32
CA LYS A 190 6.78 9.47 -6.29
C LYS A 190 6.87 10.13 -7.68
N SER A 191 7.34 9.43 -8.71
CA SER A 191 7.31 9.95 -10.09
C SER A 191 5.89 10.05 -10.67
N VAL A 192 4.91 9.40 -10.05
CA VAL A 192 3.50 9.38 -10.48
C VAL A 192 2.54 9.93 -9.41
N LEU A 193 3.04 10.52 -8.32
CA LEU A 193 2.18 11.06 -7.26
C LEU A 193 1.82 12.53 -7.48
N THR A 194 0.58 12.85 -7.15
CA THR A 194 0.02 14.20 -7.08
C THR A 194 -0.63 14.41 -5.72
N ASP A 195 -1.05 15.64 -5.42
CA ASP A 195 -1.80 15.92 -4.18
C ASP A 195 -3.12 15.13 -4.08
N GLY A 196 -3.65 14.64 -5.21
CA GLY A 196 -4.88 13.85 -5.30
C GLY A 196 -4.69 12.33 -5.29
N GLY A 197 -3.46 11.83 -5.16
CA GLY A 197 -3.13 10.41 -5.29
C GLY A 197 -2.27 10.11 -6.51
N VAL A 198 -2.26 8.84 -6.93
CA VAL A 198 -1.52 8.37 -8.11
C VAL A 198 -2.15 8.93 -9.39
N ASP A 199 -1.34 9.55 -10.24
CA ASP A 199 -1.69 9.86 -11.63
C ASP A 199 -1.59 8.60 -12.48
N TRP A 200 -2.67 7.80 -12.47
CA TRP A 200 -2.76 6.59 -13.26
C TRP A 200 -2.67 6.85 -14.77
N ALA A 201 -2.89 8.09 -15.25
CA ALA A 201 -2.74 8.46 -16.66
C ALA A 201 -1.30 8.82 -17.07
N SER A 202 -0.36 8.85 -16.11
CA SER A 202 1.05 9.16 -16.36
C SER A 202 1.70 8.24 -17.40
N ASP A 203 2.62 8.79 -18.19
CA ASP A 203 3.42 8.06 -19.18
C ASP A 203 4.37 7.02 -18.57
N GLN A 204 4.51 7.03 -17.24
CA GLN A 204 5.24 6.03 -16.47
C GLN A 204 4.54 4.67 -16.47
N PHE A 205 3.25 4.58 -16.80
CA PHE A 205 2.56 3.31 -17.02
C PHE A 205 2.49 3.02 -18.52
N ASP A 206 2.79 1.78 -18.91
CA ASP A 206 2.81 1.37 -20.31
C ASP A 206 1.37 1.23 -20.86
N ASP A 207 1.10 1.96 -21.95
CA ASP A 207 -0.21 2.02 -22.61
C ASP A 207 -0.74 0.65 -23.07
N ARG A 208 0.15 -0.32 -23.29
CA ARG A 208 -0.23 -1.70 -23.63
C ARG A 208 -1.06 -2.36 -22.54
N PHE A 209 -0.87 -1.97 -21.28
CA PHE A 209 -1.54 -2.56 -20.11
C PHE A 209 -2.64 -1.67 -19.53
N ARG A 210 -3.04 -0.63 -20.26
CA ARG A 210 -4.19 0.17 -19.88
C ARG A 210 -5.48 -0.54 -20.25
N LEU A 211 -6.31 -0.80 -19.25
CA LEU A 211 -7.66 -1.30 -19.48
C LEU A 211 -8.47 -0.25 -20.23
N LYS A 212 -9.09 -0.67 -21.33
CA LYS A 212 -10.06 0.16 -22.03
C LYS A 212 -11.38 0.19 -21.23
N PRO A 213 -12.10 1.32 -21.24
CA PRO A 213 -13.44 1.43 -20.66
C PRO A 213 -14.38 0.32 -21.15
#